data_AF-A0A146K4N9-F1
#
_entry.id   AF-A0A146K4N9-F1
#
_cell.length_a   1.000
_cell.length_b   1.000
_cell.length_c   1.000
_cell.angle_alpha   90.00
_cell.angle_beta   90.00
_cell.angle_gamma   90.00
#
_symmetry.space_group_name_H-M   'P 1'
#
loop_
_entity.id
_entity.type
_entity.pdbx_description
1 polymer ?
#
loop_
_entity_poly.entity_id
_entity_poly.type
_entity_poly.pdbx_seq_one_letter_code
_entity_poly.pdbx_strand_id
1 'polypeptide(L)'
;GMFESVNLPSLVQMNSIYQFQACTKLRIFKALKVEVIGQQCFQLCDNLETVIAPKAEIRHRAFSKCGLLKAVCALKSQFNCTCNKCPKCLGSFEQCLHRGQAYHMLNRIHELNQQGQLLMN
;
A
#
# COMPACT_ATOMS: atom_id res chain seq x y z
N GLY A 1 -2.90 5.02 15.27
CA GLY A 1 -3.71 3.79 15.37
C GLY A 1 -2.90 2.66 16.00
N MET A 2 -3.55 1.69 16.65
CA MET A 2 -2.89 0.58 17.38
C MET A 2 -2.61 -0.68 16.54
N PHE A 3 -3.11 -0.77 15.31
CA PHE A 3 -3.07 -2.00 14.50
C PHE A 3 -1.76 -2.17 13.73
N GLU A 4 -1.24 -3.39 13.68
CA GLU A 4 -0.10 -3.78 12.85
C GLU A 4 -0.49 -4.07 11.39
N SER A 5 -1.69 -4.58 11.17
CA SER A 5 -2.21 -4.92 9.85
C SER A 5 -3.64 -4.42 9.70
N VAL A 6 -3.93 -3.83 8.55
CA VAL A 6 -5.27 -3.35 8.18
C VAL A 6 -5.66 -3.96 6.83
N ASN A 7 -6.81 -4.62 6.79
CA ASN A 7 -7.39 -5.20 5.58
C ASN A 7 -8.81 -4.68 5.38
N LEU A 8 -9.02 -3.91 4.31
CA LEU A 8 -10.27 -3.22 3.98
C LEU A 8 -10.72 -3.59 2.56
N PRO A 9 -11.22 -4.82 2.33
CA PRO A 9 -11.48 -5.35 0.98
C PRO A 9 -12.64 -4.65 0.26
N SER A 10 -13.53 -4.00 1.00
CA SER A 10 -14.69 -3.28 0.47
C SER A 10 -14.48 -1.77 0.36
N LEU A 11 -13.31 -1.25 0.79
CA LEU A 11 -13.01 0.17 0.73
C LEU A 11 -12.73 0.60 -0.71
N VAL A 12 -13.48 1.59 -1.18
CA VAL A 12 -13.41 2.09 -2.57
C VAL A 12 -12.70 3.45 -2.66
N GLN A 13 -12.73 4.27 -1.61
CA GLN A 13 -12.15 5.62 -1.63
C GLN A 13 -11.41 5.96 -0.33
N MET A 14 -10.24 6.59 -0.47
CA MET A 14 -9.44 7.19 0.60
C MET A 14 -8.94 8.57 0.17
N ASN A 15 -9.89 9.47 -0.09
CA ASN A 15 -9.63 10.82 -0.62
C ASN A 15 -9.28 11.86 0.46
N SER A 16 -9.52 11.55 1.75
CA SER A 16 -9.24 12.47 2.85
C SER A 16 -7.73 12.61 3.10
N ILE A 17 -7.31 13.81 3.48
CA ILE A 17 -5.93 14.10 3.85
C ILE A 17 -5.65 13.46 5.22
N TYR A 18 -4.46 12.89 5.42
CA TYR A 18 -4.00 12.36 6.72
C TYR A 18 -4.74 11.14 7.30
N GLN A 19 -5.53 10.42 6.52
CA GLN A 19 -6.41 9.34 6.99
C GLN A 19 -5.75 8.27 7.89
N PHE A 20 -4.50 7.90 7.60
CA PHE A 20 -3.68 6.97 8.40
C PHE A 20 -2.39 7.64 8.93
N GLN A 21 -2.33 8.97 8.97
CA GLN A 21 -1.13 9.70 9.40
C GLN A 21 -0.69 9.23 10.79
N ALA A 22 0.63 9.11 10.98
CA ALA A 22 1.26 8.73 12.25
C ALA A 22 0.71 7.42 12.86
N CYS A 23 0.18 6.52 12.02
CA CYS A 23 -0.07 5.14 12.45
C CYS A 23 1.26 4.39 12.55
N THR A 24 2.06 4.71 13.56
CA THR A 24 3.43 4.22 13.74
C THR A 24 3.53 2.72 13.97
N LYS A 25 2.46 2.06 14.39
CA LYS A 25 2.41 0.59 14.52
C LYS A 25 2.01 -0.12 13.22
N LEU A 26 1.44 0.58 12.24
CA LEU A 26 0.93 -0.03 11.02
C LEU A 26 2.09 -0.52 10.15
N ARG A 27 2.12 -1.82 9.86
CA ARG A 27 3.11 -2.49 9.02
C ARG A 27 2.54 -2.87 7.65
N ILE A 28 1.30 -3.33 7.62
CA ILE A 28 0.65 -3.84 6.40
C ILE A 28 -0.70 -3.14 6.20
N PHE A 29 -0.92 -2.61 5.01
CA PHE A 29 -2.20 -2.09 4.57
C PHE A 29 -2.66 -2.79 3.28
N LYS A 30 -3.91 -3.28 3.26
CA LYS A 30 -4.54 -3.88 2.08
C LYS A 30 -5.92 -3.28 1.85
N ALA A 31 -6.17 -2.77 0.65
CA ALA A 31 -7.49 -2.33 0.21
C ALA A 31 -7.62 -2.55 -1.31
N LEU A 32 -8.12 -3.72 -1.71
CA LEU A 32 -8.04 -4.16 -3.12
C LEU A 32 -8.92 -3.36 -4.09
N LYS A 33 -9.94 -2.67 -3.57
CA LYS A 33 -10.89 -1.88 -4.36
C LYS A 33 -10.62 -0.38 -4.30
N VAL A 34 -9.65 0.09 -3.52
CA VAL A 34 -9.43 1.52 -3.35
C VAL A 34 -8.84 2.14 -4.62
N GLU A 35 -9.44 3.23 -5.08
CA GLU A 35 -9.07 3.89 -6.34
C GLU A 35 -8.10 5.07 -6.11
N VAL A 36 -8.03 5.59 -4.89
CA VAL A 36 -7.18 6.73 -4.54
C VAL A 36 -6.55 6.49 -3.18
N ILE A 37 -5.23 6.66 -3.07
CA ILE A 37 -4.54 6.88 -1.80
C ILE A 37 -4.32 8.39 -1.66
N GLY A 38 -5.01 8.99 -0.69
CA GLY A 38 -5.07 10.43 -0.46
C GLY A 38 -3.73 11.11 -0.14
N GLN A 39 -3.75 12.43 -0.18
CA GLN A 39 -2.58 13.24 0.15
C GLN A 39 -2.14 12.96 1.59
N GLN A 40 -0.84 12.72 1.78
CA GLN A 40 -0.25 12.46 3.11
C GLN A 40 -0.93 11.32 3.90
N CYS A 41 -1.64 10.43 3.21
CA CYS A 41 -2.49 9.42 3.84
C CYS A 41 -1.75 8.58 4.87
N PHE A 42 -0.52 8.13 4.57
CA PHE A 42 0.33 7.34 5.45
C PHE A 42 1.54 8.13 5.96
N GLN A 43 1.49 9.46 5.96
CA GLN A 43 2.63 10.25 6.43
C GLN A 43 3.01 9.85 7.87
N LEU A 44 4.31 9.72 8.16
CA LEU A 44 4.84 9.33 9.48
C LEU A 44 4.41 7.92 9.95
N CYS A 45 3.98 7.04 9.05
CA CYS A 45 3.85 5.62 9.37
C CYS A 45 5.24 4.96 9.33
N ASP A 46 5.99 5.11 10.42
CA ASP A 46 7.42 4.74 10.49
C ASP A 46 7.67 3.23 10.30
N ASN A 47 6.73 2.38 10.70
CA ASN A 47 6.80 0.93 10.54
C ASN A 47 6.08 0.38 9.30
N LEU A 48 5.56 1.23 8.41
CA LEU A 48 4.82 0.76 7.24
C LEU A 48 5.75 0.08 6.24
N GLU A 49 5.55 -1.22 6.03
CA GLU A 49 6.39 -2.06 5.16
C GLU A 49 5.69 -2.39 3.83
N THR A 50 4.37 -2.60 3.85
CA THR A 50 3.62 -3.12 2.70
C THR A 50 2.28 -2.40 2.51
N VAL A 51 2.00 -1.96 1.27
CA VAL A 51 0.73 -1.34 0.87
C VAL A 51 0.21 -1.99 -0.40
N ILE A 52 -0.95 -2.66 -0.34
CA ILE A 52 -1.55 -3.35 -1.49
C ILE A 52 -2.89 -2.70 -1.83
N ALA A 53 -2.89 -1.92 -2.90
CA ALA A 53 -4.01 -1.13 -3.40
C ALA A 53 -3.95 -1.08 -4.95
N PRO A 54 -4.07 -2.22 -5.65
CA PRO A 54 -3.72 -2.36 -7.07
C PRO A 54 -4.46 -1.42 -8.02
N LYS A 55 -5.62 -0.87 -7.61
CA LYS A 55 -6.41 0.09 -8.39
C LYS A 55 -6.09 1.56 -8.09
N ALA A 56 -5.25 1.83 -7.10
CA ALA A 56 -5.10 3.15 -6.56
C ALA A 56 -4.20 4.05 -7.41
N GLU A 57 -4.63 5.30 -7.56
CA GLU A 57 -3.75 6.43 -7.83
C GLU A 57 -3.17 6.96 -6.51
N ILE A 58 -1.84 7.10 -6.44
CA ILE A 58 -1.14 7.64 -5.28
C ILE A 58 -1.05 9.17 -5.38
N ARG A 59 -1.54 9.89 -4.37
CA ARG A 59 -1.46 11.36 -4.31
C ARG A 59 -0.20 11.88 -3.61
N HIS A 60 0.00 13.20 -3.68
CA HIS A 60 1.16 13.91 -3.16
C HIS A 60 1.51 13.49 -1.71
N ARG A 61 2.80 13.21 -1.46
CA ARG A 61 3.33 12.89 -0.12
C ARG A 61 2.62 11.72 0.61
N ALA A 62 1.86 10.87 -0.08
CA ALA A 62 1.10 9.77 0.54
C ALA A 62 1.94 8.92 1.50
N PHE A 63 3.20 8.66 1.15
CA PHE A 63 4.17 7.88 1.94
C PHE A 63 5.29 8.75 2.54
N SER A 64 5.03 10.03 2.82
CA SER A 64 6.03 10.93 3.38
C SER A 64 6.57 10.39 4.72
N LYS A 65 7.90 10.31 4.83
CA LYS A 65 8.61 9.74 6.00
C LYS A 65 8.37 8.25 6.28
N CYS A 66 7.75 7.48 5.38
CA CYS A 66 7.67 6.01 5.48
C CYS A 66 9.01 5.36 5.05
N GLY A 67 10.01 5.37 5.92
CA GLY A 67 11.36 4.89 5.58
C GLY A 67 11.48 3.37 5.42
N LEU A 68 10.59 2.60 6.05
CA LEU A 68 10.61 1.13 6.01
C LEU A 68 9.74 0.51 4.90
N LEU A 69 9.17 1.34 4.02
CA LEU A 69 8.26 0.88 2.96
C LEU A 69 9.04 0.08 1.91
N LYS A 70 8.72 -1.21 1.80
CA LYS A 70 9.43 -2.18 0.94
C LYS A 70 8.59 -2.66 -0.25
N ALA A 71 7.27 -2.62 -0.15
CA ALA A 71 6.37 -3.13 -1.18
C ALA A 71 5.13 -2.24 -1.34
N VAL A 72 4.83 -1.85 -2.57
CA VAL A 72 3.63 -1.07 -2.91
C VAL A 72 3.00 -1.66 -4.17
N CYS A 73 1.72 -1.97 -4.16
CA CYS A 73 0.96 -2.30 -5.36
C CYS A 73 -0.07 -1.20 -5.60
N ALA A 74 0.03 -0.49 -6.71
CA ALA A 74 -0.84 0.62 -7.10
C ALA A 74 -0.93 0.76 -8.62
N LEU A 75 -2.00 1.37 -9.13
CA LEU A 75 -2.24 1.59 -10.55
C LEU A 75 -1.37 2.72 -11.09
N LYS A 76 -1.35 3.86 -10.39
CA LYS A 76 -0.55 5.03 -10.75
C LYS A 76 0.36 5.44 -9.60
N SER A 77 1.63 5.61 -9.91
CA SER A 77 2.72 5.90 -8.98
C SER A 77 3.43 7.24 -9.23
N GLN A 78 2.88 8.07 -10.12
CA GLN A 78 3.40 9.39 -10.42
C GLN A 78 2.94 10.37 -9.33
N PHE A 79 3.73 10.48 -8.26
CA PHE A 79 3.49 11.45 -7.19
C PHE A 79 4.78 12.14 -6.76
N ASN A 80 4.64 13.33 -6.19
CA ASN A 80 5.76 14.12 -5.70
C ASN A 80 5.92 13.96 -4.18
N CYS A 81 7.18 13.94 -3.72
CA CYS A 81 7.54 13.97 -2.31
C CYS A 81 8.95 14.56 -2.17
N THR A 82 9.20 15.30 -1.09
CA THR A 82 10.48 15.97 -0.80
C THR A 82 10.94 15.73 0.64
N CYS A 83 10.53 14.61 1.25
CA CYS A 83 10.78 14.32 2.66
C CYS A 83 12.17 13.74 2.96
N ASN A 84 12.94 13.38 1.92
CA ASN A 84 14.28 12.77 2.00
C ASN A 84 14.36 11.47 2.81
N LYS A 85 13.23 10.83 3.10
CA LYS A 85 13.15 9.62 3.94
C LYS A 85 12.38 8.46 3.32
N CYS A 86 11.46 8.71 2.39
CA CYS A 86 10.65 7.65 1.79
C CYS A 86 11.29 7.08 0.51
N PRO A 87 10.90 5.88 0.04
CA PRO A 87 11.48 5.28 -1.16
C PRO A 87 11.36 6.14 -2.42
N LYS A 88 10.34 7.01 -2.53
CA LYS A 88 10.25 7.98 -3.64
C LYS A 88 11.37 9.01 -3.61
N CYS A 89 11.71 9.53 -2.43
CA CYS A 89 12.80 10.49 -2.27
C CYS A 89 14.18 9.83 -2.33
N LEU A 90 14.27 8.53 -1.97
CA LEU A 90 15.50 7.75 -1.96
C LEU A 90 15.77 7.01 -3.28
N GLY A 91 14.92 7.19 -4.30
CA GLY A 91 15.10 6.55 -5.62
C GLY A 91 14.77 5.06 -5.68
N SER A 92 14.21 4.46 -4.63
CA SER A 92 13.90 3.02 -4.54
C SER A 92 12.42 2.67 -4.76
N PHE A 93 11.57 3.64 -5.07
CA PHE A 93 10.12 3.40 -5.20
C PHE A 93 9.73 2.43 -6.32
N GLU A 94 10.47 2.38 -7.44
CA GLU A 94 10.21 1.39 -8.50
C GLU A 94 10.44 -0.05 -8.00
N GLN A 95 11.44 -0.26 -7.16
CA GLN A 95 11.66 -1.57 -6.53
C GLN A 95 10.51 -1.92 -5.58
N CYS A 96 9.95 -0.94 -4.86
CA CYS A 96 8.74 -1.14 -4.07
C CYS A 96 7.56 -1.59 -4.95
N LEU A 97 7.41 -1.01 -6.14
CA LEU A 97 6.35 -1.38 -7.09
C LEU A 97 6.50 -2.82 -7.59
N HIS A 98 7.70 -3.22 -8.03
CA HIS A 98 7.95 -4.60 -8.46
C HIS A 98 7.65 -5.62 -7.35
N ARG A 99 8.11 -5.34 -6.12
CA ARG A 99 7.85 -6.21 -4.96
C ARG A 99 6.36 -6.28 -4.62
N GLY A 100 5.65 -5.15 -4.65
CA GLY A 100 4.22 -5.12 -4.34
C GLY A 100 3.36 -5.82 -5.41
N GLN A 101 3.71 -5.67 -6.68
CA GLN A 101 3.04 -6.38 -7.79
C GLN A 101 3.25 -7.89 -7.68
N ALA A 102 4.49 -8.34 -7.46
CA ALA A 102 4.79 -9.76 -7.25
C ALA A 102 4.05 -10.33 -6.03
N TYR A 103 4.06 -9.61 -4.90
CA TYR A 103 3.28 -9.99 -3.72
C TYR A 103 1.79 -10.12 -4.03
N HIS A 104 1.20 -9.17 -4.75
CA HIS A 104 -0.22 -9.23 -5.10
C HIS A 104 -0.55 -10.40 -6.02
N MET A 105 0.28 -10.64 -7.04
CA MET A 105 0.11 -11.76 -7.98
C MET A 105 0.19 -13.12 -7.27
N LEU A 106 1.21 -13.33 -6.43
CA LEU A 106 1.37 -14.59 -5.69
C LEU A 106 0.18 -14.88 -4.78
N ASN A 107 -0.34 -13.87 -4.08
CA ASN A 107 -1.53 -14.06 -3.26
C ASN A 107 -2.77 -14.43 -4.10
N ARG A 108 -2.95 -13.82 -5.28
CA ARG A 108 -4.05 -14.20 -6.18
C ARG A 108 -3.92 -15.63 -6.69
N ILE A 109 -2.71 -16.09 -7.01
CA ILE A 109 -2.46 -17.47 -7.42
C ILE A 109 -2.82 -18.43 -6.27
N HIS A 110 -2.37 -18.14 -5.05
CA HIS A 110 -2.73 -18.95 -3.88
C HIS A 110 -4.24 -19.00 -3.64
N GLU A 111 -4.94 -17.86 -3.73
CA GLU A 111 -6.39 -17.77 -3.58
C GLU A 111 -7.13 -18.60 -4.66
N LEU A 112 -6.70 -18.50 -5.93
CA LEU A 112 -7.29 -19.26 -7.03
C LEU A 112 -7.05 -20.77 -6.89
N ASN A 113 -5.86 -21.18 -6.45
CA ASN A 113 -5.54 -22.59 -6.20
C ASN A 113 -6.43 -23.17 -5.09
N GLN A 114 -6.65 -22.43 -4.00
CA GLN A 114 -7.54 -22.84 -2.91
C GLN A 114 -9.01 -22.94 -3.37
N GLN A 115 -9.47 -21.98 -4.17
CA GLN A 115 -10.82 -22.02 -4.75
C GLN A 115 -11.00 -23.21 -5.70
N GLY A 116 -10.01 -23.49 -6.55
CA GLY A 116 -10.02 -24.65 -7.45
C GLY A 116 -10.11 -25.98 -6.70
N GLN A 117 -9.37 -26.12 -5.59
CA GLN A 117 -9.43 -27.31 -4.73
C GLN A 117 -10.80 -27.50 -4.06
N LEU A 118 -11.47 -26.41 -3.67
CA LEU A 118 -12.81 -26.46 -3.09
C LEU A 118 -13.90 -26.85 -4.10
N LEU A 119 -13.70 -26.57 -5.39
CA LEU A 119 -14.66 -26.93 -6.45
C LEU A 119 -14.48 -28.37 -6.95
N MET A 120 -13.40 -29.05 -6.57
CA MET A 120 -13.10 -30.45 -6.94
C MET A 120 -13.50 -31.47 -5.86
N ASN A 121 -14.00 -31.02 -4.70
CA ASN A 121 -14.54 -31.84 -3.61
C ASN A 121 -16.07 -31.66 -3.50
#